data_AF-A0A6A6DLN5-F1
#
_entry.id   AF-A0A6A6DLN5-F1
#
_cell.length_a   1.000
_cell.length_b   1.000
_cell.length_c   1.000
_cell.angle_alpha   90.00
_cell.angle_beta   90.00
_cell.angle_gamma   90.00
#
_symmetry.space_group_name_H-M   'P 1'
#
loop_
_entity.id
_entity.type
_entity.pdbx_description
1 polymer ?
#
loop_
_entity_poly.entity_id
_entity_poly.type
_entity_poly.pdbx_seq_one_letter_code
_entity_poly.pdbx_strand_id
1 'polypeptide(L)'
;LKDGYQQLVKGTLTMAQEMVLIRDRVAELEAANKTVSRQKQRKRKRIQKGGVLSFSTGQNKSTKDPTTASSSSKKGRGKARADETKPTQRRCSNCGGTGHNART
;
A
#
# COMPACT_ATOMS: atom_id res chain seq x y z
N LEU A 1 33.81 -9.01 50.99
CA LEU A 1 32.44 -8.45 51.16
C LEU A 1 32.22 -7.15 50.36
N LYS A 2 33.08 -6.14 50.49
CA LYS A 2 32.94 -4.85 49.78
C LYS A 2 32.95 -4.97 48.24
N ASP A 3 33.83 -5.81 47.69
CA ASP A 3 33.97 -5.94 46.23
C ASP A 3 32.78 -6.63 45.56
N GLY A 4 32.22 -7.66 46.21
CA GLY A 4 31.00 -8.33 45.73
C GLY A 4 29.79 -7.39 45.69
N TYR A 5 29.64 -6.53 46.72
CA TYR A 5 28.58 -5.52 46.73
C TYR A 5 28.75 -4.50 45.59
N GLN A 6 29.97 -4.04 45.32
CA GLN A 6 30.24 -3.12 44.20
C GLN A 6 29.94 -3.76 42.85
N GLN A 7 30.26 -5.04 42.65
CA GLN A 7 29.93 -5.76 41.42
C GLN A 7 28.41 -5.89 41.22
N LEU A 8 27.66 -6.16 42.30
CA LEU A 8 26.19 -6.20 42.25
C LEU A 8 25.60 -4.85 41.87
N VAL A 9 26.06 -3.75 42.49
CA VAL A 9 25.60 -2.40 42.16
C VAL A 9 25.86 -2.08 40.69
N LYS A 10 27.07 -2.36 40.19
CA LYS A 10 27.41 -2.15 38.77
C LYS A 10 26.52 -2.99 37.85
N GLY A 11 26.33 -4.26 38.15
CA GLY A 11 25.46 -5.14 37.36
C GLY A 11 24.01 -4.63 37.30
N THR A 12 23.45 -4.22 38.44
CA THR A 12 22.08 -3.67 38.49
C THR A 12 21.94 -2.36 37.72
N LEU A 13 22.96 -1.50 37.74
CA LEU A 13 22.97 -0.26 36.98
C LEU A 13 22.98 -0.54 35.46
N THR A 14 23.84 -1.45 35.01
CA THR A 14 23.92 -1.84 33.60
C THR A 14 22.59 -2.44 33.13
N MET A 15 22.01 -3.36 33.90
CA MET A 15 20.70 -3.93 33.58
C MET A 15 19.61 -2.85 33.52
N ALA A 16 19.61 -1.89 34.45
CA ALA A 16 18.63 -0.80 34.43
C ALA A 16 18.75 0.05 33.15
N GLN A 17 19.98 0.36 32.72
CA GLN A 17 20.23 1.09 31.46
C GLN A 17 19.74 0.30 30.24
N GLU A 18 20.06 -0.99 30.17
CA GLU A 18 19.59 -1.87 29.09
C GLU A 18 18.07 -1.97 29.07
N MET A 19 17.42 -2.05 30.24
CA MET A 19 15.96 -2.11 30.35
C MET A 19 15.29 -0.84 29.83
N VAL A 20 15.91 0.33 29.98
CA VAL A 20 15.40 1.57 29.38
C VAL A 20 15.43 1.47 27.85
N LEU A 21 16.57 1.07 27.28
CA LEU A 21 16.72 0.92 25.82
C LEU A 21 15.73 -0.10 25.24
N ILE A 22 15.51 -1.21 25.94
CA ILE A 22 14.53 -2.22 25.54
C ILE A 22 13.12 -1.65 25.54
N ARG A 23 12.74 -0.89 26.58
CA ARG A 23 11.40 -0.27 26.67
C ARG A 23 11.16 0.71 25.53
N ASP A 24 12.15 1.54 25.21
CA ASP A 24 12.07 2.48 24.09
C ASP A 24 11.89 1.73 22.77
N ARG A 25 12.67 0.67 22.55
CA ARG A 25 12.55 -0.14 21.35
C ARG A 25 11.19 -0.86 21.25
N VAL A 26 10.67 -1.35 22.37
CA VAL A 26 9.33 -1.96 22.44
C VAL A 26 8.26 -0.93 22.06
N ALA A 27 8.35 0.30 22.59
CA ALA A 27 7.40 1.36 22.27
C ALA A 27 7.41 1.74 20.78
N GLU A 28 8.60 1.84 20.17
CA GLU A 28 8.76 2.06 18.73
C GLU A 28 8.11 0.94 17.90
N LEU A 29 8.41 -0.32 18.25
CA LEU A 29 7.89 -1.49 17.55
C LEU A 29 6.36 -1.60 17.68
N GLU A 30 5.81 -1.30 18.85
CA GLU A 30 4.37 -1.24 19.05
C GLU A 30 3.71 -0.16 18.18
N ALA A 31 4.31 1.04 18.12
CA ALA A 31 3.80 2.11 17.27
C ALA A 31 3.82 1.70 15.78
N ALA A 32 4.92 1.11 15.32
CA ALA A 32 5.04 0.58 13.96
C ALA A 32 4.00 -0.53 13.70
N ASN A 33 3.81 -1.46 14.61
CA ASN A 33 2.80 -2.53 14.47
C ASN A 33 1.37 -1.98 14.44
N LYS A 34 1.06 -0.97 15.26
CA LYS A 34 -0.25 -0.29 15.25
C LYS A 34 -0.51 0.36 13.89
N THR A 35 0.49 1.03 13.29
CA THR A 35 0.32 1.66 11.96
C THR A 35 0.10 0.62 10.86
N VAL A 36 0.92 -0.43 10.80
CA VAL A 36 0.79 -1.51 9.82
C VAL A 36 -0.56 -2.24 9.97
N SER A 37 -0.96 -2.53 11.21
CA SER A 37 -2.25 -3.17 11.49
C SER A 37 -3.43 -2.32 11.04
N ARG A 38 -3.40 -1.00 11.31
CA ARG A 38 -4.40 -0.05 10.80
C ARG A 38 -4.45 -0.04 9.27
N GLN A 39 -3.30 -0.04 8.60
CA GLN A 39 -3.24 -0.09 7.13
C GLN A 39 -3.84 -1.38 6.58
N LYS A 40 -3.46 -2.54 7.14
CA LYS A 40 -4.02 -3.85 6.76
C LYS A 40 -5.53 -3.88 6.96
N GLN A 41 -6.02 -3.36 8.08
CA GLN A 41 -7.45 -3.27 8.37
C GLN A 41 -8.18 -2.37 7.37
N ARG A 42 -7.64 -1.19 7.04
CA ARG A 42 -8.20 -0.29 6.03
C ARG A 42 -8.27 -0.97 4.66
N LYS A 43 -7.21 -1.66 4.23
CA LYS A 43 -7.17 -2.40 2.97
C LYS A 43 -8.23 -3.52 2.96
N ARG A 44 -8.32 -4.30 4.04
CA ARG A 44 -9.34 -5.36 4.19
C ARG A 44 -10.75 -4.78 4.10
N LYS A 45 -11.05 -3.71 4.84
CA LYS A 45 -12.37 -3.03 4.80
C LYS A 45 -12.68 -2.50 3.39
N ARG A 46 -11.70 -1.94 2.69
CA ARG A 46 -11.86 -1.47 1.30
C ARG A 46 -12.23 -2.62 0.36
N ILE A 47 -11.54 -3.76 0.46
CA ILE A 47 -11.84 -4.95 -0.35
C ILE A 47 -13.23 -5.49 -0.03
N GLN A 48 -13.58 -5.62 1.25
CA GLN A 48 -14.90 -6.11 1.67
C GLN A 48 -16.05 -5.19 1.21
N LYS A 49 -15.91 -3.87 1.36
CA LYS A 49 -16.91 -2.90 0.88
C LYS A 49 -16.97 -2.80 -0.64
N GLY A 50 -15.85 -3.05 -1.33
CA GLY A 50 -15.78 -3.13 -2.79
C GLY A 50 -16.50 -4.35 -3.38
N GLY A 51 -16.95 -5.29 -2.52
CA GLY A 51 -17.63 -6.51 -2.92
C GLY A 51 -16.68 -7.56 -3.51
N VAL A 52 -17.09 -8.82 -3.41
CA VAL A 52 -16.52 -9.85 -4.27
C VAL A 52 -16.95 -9.47 -5.69
N LEU A 53 -15.99 -9.26 -6.60
CA LEU A 53 -16.27 -9.31 -8.04
C LEU A 53 -16.63 -10.77 -8.37
N SER A 54 -17.73 -11.30 -7.83
CA SER A 54 -18.18 -12.63 -8.18
C SER A 54 -18.67 -12.56 -9.62
N PHE A 55 -18.20 -13.50 -10.43
CA PHE A 55 -18.55 -13.60 -11.84
C PHE A 55 -20.07 -13.53 -12.08
N SER A 56 -20.85 -14.07 -11.16
CA SER A 56 -22.32 -14.04 -11.16
C SER A 56 -22.92 -12.63 -11.01
N THR A 57 -22.34 -11.76 -10.18
CA THR A 57 -22.84 -10.38 -9.98
C THR A 57 -22.53 -9.50 -11.20
N GLY A 58 -21.47 -9.82 -11.95
CA GLY A 58 -21.15 -9.19 -13.24
C GLY A 58 -22.11 -9.59 -14.36
N GLN A 59 -22.54 -10.87 -14.40
CA GLN A 59 -23.50 -11.36 -15.39
C GLN A 59 -24.90 -10.73 -15.24
N ASN A 60 -25.38 -10.51 -14.01
CA ASN A 60 -26.70 -9.87 -13.79
C ASN A 60 -26.77 -8.40 -14.25
N LYS A 61 -25.63 -7.74 -14.47
CA LYS A 61 -25.58 -6.41 -15.09
C LYS A 61 -25.56 -6.48 -16.62
N SER A 62 -25.28 -7.64 -17.19
CA SER A 62 -25.23 -7.88 -18.64
C SER A 62 -26.53 -8.47 -19.20
N THR A 63 -27.48 -8.87 -18.36
CA THR A 63 -28.72 -9.56 -18.77
C THR A 63 -29.97 -8.67 -18.80
N LYS A 64 -29.82 -7.35 -18.74
CA LYS A 64 -30.93 -6.40 -19.00
C LYS A 64 -30.69 -5.66 -20.31
N ASP A 65 -31.02 -6.30 -21.43
CA ASP A 65 -31.77 -5.74 -22.58
C ASP A 65 -31.71 -6.70 -23.79
N PRO A 66 -32.83 -7.34 -24.20
CA PRO A 66 -32.88 -8.18 -25.39
C PRO A 66 -33.57 -7.48 -26.56
N THR A 67 -33.25 -6.23 -26.88
CA THR A 67 -33.74 -5.60 -28.12
C THR A 67 -32.80 -4.51 -28.58
N THR A 68 -31.79 -4.89 -29.35
CA THR A 68 -31.39 -4.29 -30.64
C THR A 68 -30.03 -4.84 -31.01
N ALA A 69 -30.01 -5.94 -31.78
CA ALA A 69 -28.83 -6.34 -32.51
C ALA A 69 -28.71 -5.45 -33.75
N SER A 70 -27.65 -4.64 -33.85
CA SER A 70 -26.76 -4.59 -35.03
C SER A 70 -25.69 -3.49 -34.91
N SER A 71 -24.44 -3.95 -34.84
CA SER A 71 -23.18 -3.31 -35.30
C SER A 71 -22.82 -1.87 -34.88
N SER A 72 -21.77 -1.73 -34.05
CA SER A 72 -20.44 -1.23 -34.49
C SER A 72 -19.58 -0.82 -33.28
N SER A 73 -18.34 -1.31 -33.33
CA SER A 73 -17.14 -0.90 -32.58
C SER A 73 -17.25 0.12 -31.42
N LYS A 74 -17.17 -0.43 -30.20
CA LYS A 74 -16.36 0.04 -29.05
C LYS A 74 -16.00 1.53 -29.03
N LYS A 75 -16.88 2.37 -28.47
CA LYS A 75 -16.55 3.76 -28.12
C LYS A 75 -17.15 4.18 -26.78
N GLY A 76 -16.47 3.84 -25.69
CA GLY A 76 -16.72 4.43 -24.38
C GLY A 76 -16.15 5.86 -24.32
N ARG A 77 -17.00 6.86 -24.57
CA ARG A 77 -16.83 8.26 -24.14
C ARG A 77 -17.86 8.48 -23.01
N GLY A 78 -17.60 9.07 -21.86
CA GLY A 78 -16.41 9.72 -21.32
C GLY A 78 -16.77 10.34 -19.95
N LYS A 79 -15.81 11.01 -19.31
CA LYS A 79 -16.11 12.17 -18.46
C LYS A 79 -14.91 13.13 -18.48
N ALA A 80 -15.20 14.28 -19.09
CA ALA A 80 -14.68 15.64 -18.91
C ALA A 80 -13.17 15.88 -18.71
N ARG A 81 -12.66 16.70 -19.62
CA ARG A 81 -11.34 17.34 -19.68
C ARG A 81 -11.17 18.38 -18.58
N ALA A 82 -10.04 18.31 -17.88
CA ALA A 82 -9.22 19.40 -17.34
C ALA A 82 -7.87 18.71 -17.10
N ASP A 83 -6.76 18.95 -17.77
CA ASP A 83 -6.22 20.13 -18.43
C ASP A 83 -5.38 19.64 -19.62
N GLU A 84 -5.19 20.50 -20.60
CA GLU A 84 -4.64 20.24 -21.91
C GLU A 84 -3.11 20.14 -21.88
N THR A 85 -2.58 19.10 -21.25
CA THR A 85 -1.16 18.75 -21.42
C THR A 85 -1.04 17.63 -22.45
N LYS A 86 -0.42 17.99 -23.58
CA LYS A 86 0.03 17.10 -24.66
C LYS A 86 0.49 15.76 -24.08
N PRO A 87 0.21 14.61 -24.72
CA PRO A 87 0.75 13.33 -24.26
C PRO A 87 2.27 13.48 -24.14
N THR A 88 2.77 13.51 -22.91
CA THR A 88 4.20 13.67 -22.65
C THR A 88 4.87 12.52 -23.39
N GLN A 89 5.65 12.87 -24.42
CA GLN A 89 6.33 11.90 -25.27
C GLN A 89 7.03 10.89 -24.36
N ARG A 90 6.73 9.60 -24.50
CA ARG A 90 7.27 8.56 -23.62
C ARG A 90 8.80 8.60 -23.71
N ARG A 91 9.45 8.84 -22.58
CA ARG A 91 10.91 8.87 -22.45
C ARG A 91 11.40 7.55 -21.88
N CYS A 92 12.58 7.13 -22.30
CA CYS A 92 13.28 6.00 -21.71
C CYS A 92 13.53 6.28 -20.22
N SER A 93 13.14 5.35 -19.34
CA SER A 93 13.35 5.51 -17.90
C SER A 93 14.82 5.46 -17.49
N ASN A 94 15.70 4.97 -18.37
CA ASN A 94 17.12 4.81 -18.09
C ASN A 94 17.95 6.04 -18.52
N CYS A 95 17.67 6.62 -19.69
CA CYS A 95 18.45 7.75 -20.22
C CYS A 95 17.63 9.04 -20.46
N GLY A 96 16.32 9.02 -20.21
CA GLY A 96 15.44 10.18 -20.41
C GLY A 96 15.20 10.58 -21.88
N GLY A 97 15.83 9.87 -22.82
CA GLY A 97 15.69 10.11 -24.26
C GLY A 97 14.34 9.67 -24.81
N THR A 98 13.92 10.30 -25.90
CA THR A 98 12.70 9.94 -26.64
C THR A 98 13.04 9.02 -27.83
N GLY A 99 12.17 8.07 -28.17
CA GLY A 99 12.34 7.19 -29.35
C GLY A 99 12.71 5.74 -29.04
N HIS A 100 12.97 5.40 -27.78
CA HIS A 100 13.13 4.01 -27.32
C HIS A 100 12.63 3.88 -25.87
N ASN A 101 12.42 2.65 -25.42
CA ASN A 101 12.04 2.35 -24.04
C ASN A 101 13.21 1.63 -23.35
N ALA A 102 13.28 1.65 -22.02
CA ALA A 102 14.37 0.98 -21.29
C ALA A 102 14.41 -0.55 -21.48
N ARG A 103 13.39 -1.11 -22.15
CA ARG A 103 13.24 -2.53 -22.44
C ARG A 103 13.84 -2.94 -23.79
N THR A 104 14.22 -1.97 -24.63
CA THR A 104 14.85 -2.16 -25.94
C THR A 104 16.28 -1.67 -25.89
#